data_AF-A0A7X7BYL1-F1
#
_entry.id   AF-A0A7X7BYL1-F1
#
_cell.length_a   1.000
_cell.length_b   1.000
_cell.length_c   1.000
_cell.angle_alpha   90.00
_cell.angle_beta   90.00
_cell.angle_gamma   90.00
#
_symmetry.space_group_name_H-M   'P 1'
#
loop_
_entity.id
_entity.type
_entity.pdbx_description
1 polymer ?
#
loop_
_entity_poly.entity_id
_entity_poly.type
_entity_poly.pdbx_seq_one_letter_code
_entity_poly.pdbx_strand_id
1 'polypeptide(L)'
;MYKSTSIPNTRIEVADALRGIAIAGIILYHSIEHFNIVTFGTPVAHTLPIDDGVMKVAAWLISGKMYGIFAMLFGLSFFIMNDNQQQKGRNFSGRFAWRMCLLLIFGVLNTALYDGDILFAYALYGILLIPISRMSNKWAWGLTIFLLIQPTNIFTHLTGLEIPAGNMMKSYAAMTPAHTDGTFWENTMANLRWGQIANFQWNISTGRLTQLLGLFISGMLLGRHRFFYNEGNNLKKWGYVFIISVFFTIALSFVVKSSWSDVLKPIQSTFIMMMIVPSV
;
A
#
# COMPACT_ATOMS: atom_id res chain seq x y z
N MET A 1 15.21 16.09 16.00
CA MET A 1 14.71 16.53 14.68
C MET A 1 15.65 15.98 13.60
N TYR A 2 15.13 15.53 12.45
CA TYR A 2 15.99 15.10 11.33
C TYR A 2 16.81 16.28 10.80
N LYS A 3 18.07 16.04 10.46
CA LYS A 3 18.95 17.01 9.79
C LYS A 3 19.34 16.43 8.44
N SER A 4 19.16 17.23 7.38
CA SER A 4 19.55 16.87 6.03
C SER A 4 21.05 16.56 5.96
N THR A 5 21.40 15.51 5.23
CA THR A 5 22.80 15.23 4.89
C THR A 5 23.19 16.13 3.72
N SER A 6 24.33 16.80 3.75
CA SER A 6 24.85 17.60 2.63
C SER A 6 25.29 16.76 1.41
N ILE A 7 24.88 15.49 1.37
CA ILE A 7 25.21 14.54 0.33
C ILE A 7 24.09 14.59 -0.73
N PRO A 8 24.41 14.76 -2.02
CA PRO A 8 23.40 14.83 -3.06
C PRO A 8 22.63 13.50 -3.19
N ASN A 9 21.33 13.61 -3.45
CA ASN A 9 20.49 12.47 -3.83
C ASN A 9 20.48 12.35 -5.35
N THR A 10 21.30 11.43 -5.89
CA THR A 10 21.33 11.11 -7.32
C THR A 10 20.09 10.31 -7.72
N ARG A 11 19.83 10.24 -9.04
CA ARG A 11 18.73 9.44 -9.57
C ARG A 11 18.95 7.95 -9.26
N ILE A 12 17.91 7.27 -8.79
CA ILE A 12 17.95 5.85 -8.44
C ILE A 12 17.19 5.07 -9.51
N GLU A 13 17.90 4.53 -10.50
CA GLU A 13 17.30 3.82 -11.64
C GLU A 13 16.46 2.61 -11.21
N VAL A 14 16.94 1.85 -10.22
CA VAL A 14 16.22 0.71 -9.65
C VAL A 14 14.88 1.14 -9.05
N ALA A 15 14.83 2.29 -8.37
CA ALA A 15 13.57 2.80 -7.82
C ALA A 15 12.58 3.21 -8.94
N ASP A 16 13.08 3.80 -10.03
CA ASP A 16 12.24 4.14 -11.17
C ASP A 16 11.67 2.88 -11.86
N ALA A 17 12.50 1.86 -12.08
CA ALA A 17 12.07 0.59 -12.66
C ALA A 17 11.06 -0.14 -11.76
N LEU A 18 11.31 -0.21 -10.46
CA LEU A 18 10.39 -0.82 -9.49
C LEU A 18 9.04 -0.10 -9.44
N ARG A 19 8.98 1.24 -9.61
CA ARG A 19 7.69 1.95 -9.72
C ARG A 19 6.91 1.50 -10.95
N GLY A 20 7.57 1.39 -12.11
CA GLY A 20 6.93 0.93 -13.35
C GLY A 20 6.37 -0.49 -13.21
N ILE A 21 7.18 -1.41 -12.66
CA ILE A 21 6.79 -2.80 -12.39
C ILE A 21 5.61 -2.84 -11.42
N ALA A 22 5.64 -2.04 -10.34
CA ALA A 22 4.57 -1.99 -9.36
C ALA A 22 3.25 -1.52 -9.97
N ILE A 23 3.25 -0.47 -10.80
CA ILE A 23 2.04 0.01 -11.47
C ILE A 23 1.50 -1.05 -12.43
N ALA A 24 2.37 -1.65 -13.26
CA ALA A 24 1.96 -2.70 -14.20
C ALA A 24 1.35 -3.91 -13.46
N GLY A 25 1.99 -4.33 -12.37
CA GLY A 25 1.48 -5.42 -11.54
C GLY A 25 0.17 -5.09 -10.82
N ILE A 26 -0.02 -3.85 -10.37
CA ILE A 26 -1.32 -3.40 -9.80
C ILE A 26 -2.43 -3.49 -10.85
N ILE A 27 -2.19 -3.03 -12.08
CA ILE A 27 -3.18 -3.11 -13.17
C ILE A 27 -3.48 -4.57 -13.52
N LEU A 28 -2.44 -5.40 -13.66
CA LEU A 28 -2.59 -6.82 -13.96
C LEU A 28 -3.40 -7.53 -12.88
N TYR A 29 -3.10 -7.28 -11.61
CA TYR A 29 -3.80 -7.92 -10.50
C TYR A 29 -5.27 -7.51 -10.42
N HIS A 30 -5.59 -6.23 -10.58
CA HIS A 30 -6.99 -5.80 -10.64
C HIS A 30 -7.72 -6.34 -11.86
N SER A 31 -7.02 -6.59 -12.97
CA SER A 31 -7.62 -7.26 -14.14
C SER A 31 -7.99 -8.71 -13.84
N ILE A 32 -7.14 -9.42 -13.09
CA ILE A 32 -7.41 -10.79 -12.59
C ILE A 32 -8.59 -10.78 -11.60
N GLU A 33 -8.70 -9.73 -10.78
CA GLU A 33 -9.84 -9.51 -9.85
C GLU A 33 -11.06 -8.87 -10.53
N HIS A 34 -11.10 -8.81 -11.87
CA HIS A 34 -12.20 -8.24 -12.65
C HIS A 34 -12.59 -6.81 -12.25
N PHE A 35 -11.63 -6.01 -11.76
CA PHE A 35 -11.84 -4.65 -11.28
C PHE A 35 -13.03 -4.52 -10.31
N ASN A 36 -13.11 -5.43 -9.32
CA ASN A 36 -14.17 -5.48 -8.31
C ASN A 36 -15.59 -5.67 -8.87
N ILE A 37 -15.76 -6.00 -10.15
CA ILE A 37 -17.06 -6.37 -10.69
C ILE A 37 -17.42 -7.71 -10.07
N VAL A 38 -18.27 -7.68 -9.05
CA VAL A 38 -18.62 -8.87 -8.30
C VAL A 38 -19.59 -9.72 -9.13
N THR A 39 -19.04 -10.74 -9.76
CA THR A 39 -19.79 -11.84 -10.39
C THR A 39 -20.26 -12.81 -9.31
N PHE A 40 -21.18 -12.36 -8.45
CA PHE A 40 -21.80 -13.24 -7.47
C PHE A 40 -22.46 -14.43 -8.19
N GLY A 41 -21.92 -15.63 -8.01
CA GLY A 41 -22.52 -16.88 -8.48
C GLY A 41 -22.19 -17.34 -9.90
N THR A 42 -21.37 -16.61 -10.67
CA THR A 42 -20.84 -17.13 -11.94
C THR A 42 -19.42 -17.64 -11.73
N PRO A 43 -19.17 -18.95 -11.86
CA PRO A 43 -17.82 -19.49 -11.80
C PRO A 43 -16.97 -18.82 -12.90
N VAL A 44 -15.77 -18.36 -12.54
CA VAL A 44 -14.77 -17.98 -13.54
C VAL A 44 -14.52 -19.22 -14.40
N ALA A 45 -14.89 -19.14 -15.67
CA ALA A 45 -14.71 -20.25 -16.59
C ALA A 45 -13.20 -20.43 -16.86
N HIS A 46 -12.61 -21.43 -16.22
CA HIS A 46 -11.26 -21.87 -16.55
C HIS A 46 -11.32 -22.61 -17.89
N THR A 47 -10.76 -21.98 -18.92
CA THR A 47 -10.74 -22.52 -20.28
C THR A 47 -9.62 -23.54 -20.48
N LEU A 48 -8.52 -23.40 -19.74
CA LEU A 48 -7.37 -24.30 -19.80
C LEU A 48 -7.10 -24.96 -18.44
N PRO A 49 -6.56 -26.19 -18.42
CA PRO A 49 -6.18 -26.88 -17.18
C PRO A 49 -5.14 -26.15 -16.34
N ILE A 50 -4.38 -25.22 -16.96
CA ILE A 50 -3.31 -24.47 -16.30
C ILE A 50 -3.80 -23.17 -15.65
N ASP A 51 -5.03 -22.73 -15.93
CA ASP A 51 -5.55 -21.41 -15.53
C ASP A 51 -5.50 -21.21 -14.01
N ASP A 52 -5.91 -22.21 -13.24
CA ASP A 52 -5.86 -22.18 -11.77
C ASP A 52 -4.41 -22.07 -11.26
N GLY A 53 -3.47 -22.78 -11.88
CA GLY A 53 -2.05 -22.68 -11.57
C GLY A 53 -1.48 -21.29 -11.84
N VAL A 54 -1.82 -20.70 -13.00
CA VAL A 54 -1.41 -19.33 -13.36
C VAL A 54 -2.00 -18.31 -12.40
N MET A 55 -3.28 -18.43 -12.05
CA MET A 55 -3.93 -17.53 -11.11
C MET A 55 -3.29 -17.60 -9.71
N LYS A 56 -2.98 -18.80 -9.21
CA LYS A 56 -2.30 -18.98 -7.92
C LYS A 56 -0.90 -18.37 -7.93
N VAL A 57 -0.13 -18.59 -9.00
CA VAL A 57 1.22 -18.02 -9.15
C VAL A 57 1.15 -16.50 -9.25
N ALA A 58 0.23 -15.96 -10.05
CA ALA A 58 0.03 -14.52 -10.19
C ALA A 58 -0.41 -13.88 -8.86
N ALA A 59 -1.35 -14.49 -8.14
CA ALA A 59 -1.75 -14.04 -6.82
C ALA A 59 -0.58 -14.07 -5.84
N TRP A 60 0.22 -15.13 -5.82
CA TRP A 60 1.38 -15.22 -4.93
C TRP A 60 2.48 -14.19 -5.27
N LEU A 61 2.76 -13.96 -6.56
CA LEU A 61 3.80 -13.04 -7.02
C LEU A 61 3.41 -11.56 -6.91
N ILE A 62 2.13 -11.24 -7.06
CA ILE A 62 1.67 -9.87 -7.30
C ILE A 62 0.82 -9.34 -6.15
N SER A 63 -0.06 -10.17 -5.57
CA SER A 63 -1.05 -9.75 -4.57
C SER A 63 -0.36 -9.11 -3.38
N GLY A 64 -0.75 -7.86 -3.06
CA GLY A 64 -0.20 -7.06 -1.98
C GLY A 64 1.23 -6.55 -2.20
N LYS A 65 2.12 -7.31 -2.85
CA LYS A 65 3.53 -6.96 -3.05
C LYS A 65 3.71 -5.70 -3.89
N MET A 66 3.00 -5.59 -5.01
CA MET A 66 3.11 -4.42 -5.90
C MET A 66 2.63 -3.14 -5.21
N TYR A 67 1.55 -3.25 -4.44
CA TYR A 67 1.09 -2.19 -3.56
C TYR A 67 2.16 -1.80 -2.52
N GLY A 68 2.78 -2.78 -1.87
CA GLY A 68 3.84 -2.56 -0.89
C GLY A 68 5.05 -1.82 -1.47
N ILE A 69 5.51 -2.25 -2.64
CA ILE A 69 6.57 -1.57 -3.42
C ILE A 69 6.16 -0.13 -3.69
N PHE A 70 4.98 0.08 -4.28
CA PHE A 70 4.53 1.39 -4.70
C PHE A 70 4.40 2.35 -3.51
N ALA A 71 3.83 1.89 -2.40
CA ALA A 71 3.69 2.68 -1.18
C ALA A 71 5.05 3.07 -0.59
N MET A 72 5.97 2.12 -0.47
CA MET A 72 7.31 2.37 0.03
C MET A 72 8.07 3.35 -0.87
N LEU A 73 8.00 3.17 -2.20
CA LEU A 73 8.65 4.07 -3.15
C LEU A 73 8.03 5.46 -3.18
N PHE A 74 6.73 5.60 -2.87
CA PHE A 74 6.10 6.90 -2.66
C PHE A 74 6.76 7.65 -1.50
N GLY A 75 6.93 6.99 -0.35
CA GLY A 75 7.64 7.54 0.81
C GLY A 75 9.10 7.91 0.55
N LEU A 76 9.82 7.05 -0.19
CA LEU A 76 11.18 7.32 -0.66
C LEU A 76 11.24 8.56 -1.55
N SER A 77 10.29 8.68 -2.48
CA SER A 77 10.21 9.81 -3.42
C SER A 77 9.95 11.12 -2.70
N PHE A 78 9.04 11.11 -1.71
CA PHE A 78 8.84 12.24 -0.81
C PHE A 78 10.13 12.64 -0.11
N PHE A 79 10.85 11.67 0.48
CA PHE A 79 12.12 11.94 1.17
C PHE A 79 13.14 12.61 0.25
N ILE A 80 13.42 12.02 -0.92
CA ILE A 80 14.42 12.53 -1.87
C ILE A 80 14.08 13.97 -2.28
N MET A 81 12.82 14.26 -2.59
CA MET A 81 12.40 15.60 -3.00
C MET A 81 12.48 16.61 -1.84
N ASN A 82 12.08 16.20 -0.64
CA ASN A 82 12.11 17.04 0.54
C ASN A 82 13.55 17.37 0.94
N ASP A 83 14.43 16.36 1.00
CA ASP A 83 15.84 16.50 1.35
C ASP A 83 16.58 17.37 0.33
N ASN A 84 16.35 17.17 -0.98
CA ASN A 84 16.93 18.01 -2.03
C ASN A 84 16.55 19.49 -1.95
N GLN A 85 15.36 19.83 -1.42
CA GLN A 85 14.98 21.23 -1.19
C GLN A 85 15.55 21.77 0.12
N GLN A 86 15.63 20.94 1.17
CA GLN A 86 16.26 21.32 2.44
C GLN A 86 17.76 21.61 2.26
N GLN A 87 18.47 20.83 1.45
CA GLN A 87 19.86 21.10 1.06
C GLN A 87 20.02 22.45 0.36
N LYS A 88 18.96 22.98 -0.27
CA LYS A 88 18.91 24.29 -0.92
C LYS A 88 18.35 25.40 0.00
N GLY A 89 18.13 25.12 1.28
CA GLY A 89 17.52 26.05 2.24
C GLY A 89 16.04 26.37 1.98
N ARG A 90 15.33 25.54 1.21
CA ARG A 90 13.93 25.77 0.81
C ARG A 90 12.99 24.79 1.51
N ASN A 91 11.79 25.26 1.88
CA ASN A 91 10.74 24.42 2.43
C ASN A 91 9.95 23.72 1.31
N PHE A 92 9.91 22.39 1.31
CA PHE A 92 9.16 21.59 0.32
C PHE A 92 7.70 21.33 0.71
N SER A 93 7.33 21.55 1.98
CA SER A 93 6.03 21.14 2.55
C SER A 93 4.83 21.62 1.73
N GLY A 94 4.81 22.90 1.34
CA GLY A 94 3.70 23.48 0.56
C GLY A 94 3.60 22.92 -0.86
N ARG A 95 4.74 22.68 -1.53
CA ARG A 95 4.77 22.06 -2.87
C ARG A 95 4.29 20.62 -2.82
N PHE A 96 4.66 19.89 -1.77
CA PHE A 96 4.19 18.52 -1.57
C PHE A 96 2.69 18.48 -1.25
N ALA A 97 2.20 19.37 -0.37
CA ALA A 97 0.76 19.48 -0.09
C ALA A 97 -0.04 19.78 -1.36
N TRP A 98 0.43 20.69 -2.22
CA TRP A 98 -0.20 20.95 -3.52
C TRP A 98 -0.25 19.70 -4.42
N ARG A 99 0.84 18.93 -4.47
CA ARG A 99 0.85 17.64 -5.19
C ARG A 99 -0.14 16.65 -4.62
N MET A 100 -0.37 16.65 -3.30
CA MET A 100 -1.40 15.82 -2.67
C MET A 100 -2.80 16.32 -3.02
N CYS A 101 -3.03 17.62 -3.13
CA CYS A 101 -4.31 18.16 -3.64
C CYS A 101 -4.58 17.68 -5.08
N LEU A 102 -3.57 17.74 -5.96
CA LEU A 102 -3.70 17.20 -7.32
C LEU A 102 -4.00 15.70 -7.31
N LEU A 103 -3.27 14.94 -6.49
CA LEU A 103 -3.48 13.50 -6.36
C LEU A 103 -4.88 13.17 -5.81
N LEU A 104 -5.40 14.00 -4.90
CA LEU A 104 -6.76 13.89 -4.36
C LEU A 104 -7.80 14.10 -5.46
N ILE A 105 -7.62 15.12 -6.31
CA ILE A 105 -8.50 15.37 -7.47
C ILE A 105 -8.48 14.16 -8.40
N PHE A 106 -7.31 13.63 -8.73
CA PHE A 106 -7.21 12.41 -9.53
C PHE A 106 -7.85 11.20 -8.84
N GLY A 107 -7.78 11.09 -7.52
CA GLY A 107 -8.48 10.06 -6.76
C GLY A 107 -9.99 10.18 -6.87
N VAL A 108 -10.56 11.39 -6.77
CA VAL A 108 -11.99 11.61 -6.96
C VAL A 108 -12.43 11.30 -8.39
N LEU A 109 -11.65 11.72 -9.38
CA LEU A 109 -11.91 11.41 -10.80
C LEU A 109 -11.80 9.89 -11.07
N ASN A 110 -10.83 9.22 -10.44
CA ASN A 110 -10.71 7.77 -10.54
C ASN A 110 -11.91 7.08 -9.88
N THR A 111 -12.35 7.55 -8.70
CA THR A 111 -13.57 7.04 -8.07
C THR A 111 -14.82 7.23 -8.92
N ALA A 112 -14.93 8.34 -9.66
CA ALA A 112 -16.04 8.55 -10.57
C ALA A 112 -16.16 7.43 -11.63
N LEU A 113 -15.07 6.73 -11.93
CA LEU A 113 -15.02 5.66 -12.93
C LEU A 113 -14.91 4.26 -12.31
N TYR A 114 -14.26 4.13 -11.15
CA TYR A 114 -13.88 2.86 -10.54
C TYR A 114 -13.93 2.93 -9.00
N ASP A 115 -14.57 1.96 -8.36
CA ASP A 115 -14.82 1.94 -6.91
C ASP A 115 -13.59 1.58 -6.04
N GLY A 116 -12.52 1.05 -6.65
CA GLY A 116 -11.28 0.64 -5.96
C GLY A 116 -10.17 1.69 -5.97
N ASP A 117 -10.47 2.95 -5.66
CA ASP A 117 -9.47 4.01 -5.71
C ASP A 117 -8.40 3.91 -4.59
N ILE A 118 -7.14 4.13 -4.97
CA ILE A 118 -6.01 4.17 -4.02
C ILE A 118 -5.37 5.56 -3.94
N LEU A 119 -5.61 6.42 -4.93
CA LEU A 119 -4.97 7.74 -5.04
C LEU A 119 -5.47 8.67 -3.95
N PHE A 120 -6.76 8.62 -3.62
CA PHE A 120 -7.37 9.41 -2.55
C PHE A 120 -6.74 9.08 -1.19
N ALA A 121 -6.62 7.79 -0.87
CA ALA A 121 -5.91 7.32 0.33
C ALA A 121 -4.46 7.83 0.34
N TYR A 122 -3.74 7.72 -0.78
CA TYR A 122 -2.36 8.19 -0.90
C TYR A 122 -2.23 9.69 -0.67
N ALA A 123 -3.18 10.49 -1.17
CA ALA A 123 -3.20 11.93 -0.95
C ALA A 123 -3.38 12.27 0.53
N LEU A 124 -4.36 11.64 1.19
CA LEU A 124 -4.65 11.88 2.61
C LEU A 124 -3.49 11.47 3.51
N TYR A 125 -2.99 10.24 3.38
CA TYR A 125 -1.91 9.75 4.23
C TYR A 125 -0.56 10.33 3.84
N GLY A 126 -0.38 10.69 2.56
CA GLY A 126 0.81 11.35 2.07
C GLY A 126 1.06 12.65 2.80
N ILE A 127 0.04 13.48 3.04
CA ILE A 127 0.17 14.74 3.79
C ILE A 127 0.78 14.52 5.18
N LEU A 128 0.51 13.39 5.84
CA LEU A 128 1.06 13.06 7.16
C LEU A 128 2.59 12.88 7.13
N LEU A 129 3.19 12.60 5.96
CA LEU A 129 4.64 12.57 5.83
C LEU A 129 5.28 13.94 6.09
N ILE A 130 4.58 15.05 5.88
CA ILE A 130 5.13 16.40 6.15
C ILE A 130 5.56 16.55 7.61
N PRO A 131 4.69 16.38 8.63
CA PRO A 131 5.10 16.46 10.03
C PRO A 131 6.02 15.29 10.42
N ILE A 132 5.78 14.08 9.92
CA ILE A 132 6.60 12.90 10.26
C ILE A 132 8.05 13.07 9.77
N SER A 133 8.25 13.77 8.65
CA SER A 133 9.59 14.07 8.13
C SER A 133 10.46 14.92 9.06
N ARG A 134 9.87 15.60 10.05
CA ARG A 134 10.59 16.37 11.06
C ARG A 134 11.00 15.53 12.27
N MET A 135 10.35 14.38 12.47
CA MET A 135 10.64 13.46 13.57
C MET A 135 12.05 12.88 13.46
N SER A 136 12.67 12.57 14.60
CA SER A 136 13.94 11.83 14.64
C SER A 136 13.75 10.41 14.11
N ASN A 137 14.84 9.78 13.66
CA ASN A 137 14.77 8.41 13.14
C ASN A 137 14.23 7.43 14.19
N LYS A 138 14.56 7.61 15.48
CA LYS A 138 14.06 6.76 16.58
C LYS A 138 12.53 6.76 16.64
N TRP A 139 11.92 7.95 16.62
CA TRP A 139 10.46 8.09 16.66
C TRP A 139 9.78 7.61 15.38
N ALA A 140 10.38 7.90 14.21
CA ALA A 140 9.85 7.43 12.94
C ALA A 140 9.89 5.90 12.82
N TRP A 141 10.95 5.23 13.29
CA TRP A 141 11.02 3.77 13.37
C TRP A 141 10.01 3.21 14.37
N GLY A 142 9.90 3.81 15.56
CA GLY A 142 8.90 3.42 16.55
C GLY A 142 7.47 3.51 16.01
N LEU A 143 7.15 4.61 15.31
CA LEU A 143 5.85 4.79 14.64
C LEU A 143 5.65 3.78 13.50
N THR A 144 6.69 3.50 12.71
CA THR A 144 6.63 2.48 11.64
C THR A 144 6.30 1.11 12.21
N ILE A 145 7.01 0.67 13.25
CA ILE A 145 6.77 -0.62 13.91
C ILE A 145 5.37 -0.65 14.52
N PHE A 146 4.97 0.41 15.23
CA PHE A 146 3.64 0.54 15.80
C PHE A 146 2.53 0.45 14.75
N LEU A 147 2.71 1.01 13.57
CA LEU A 147 1.72 0.92 12.50
C LEU A 147 1.73 -0.46 11.82
N LEU A 148 2.90 -1.03 11.58
CA LEU A 148 3.05 -2.33 10.91
C LEU A 148 2.66 -3.53 11.78
N ILE A 149 2.63 -3.38 13.11
CA ILE A 149 2.08 -4.41 14.02
C ILE A 149 0.55 -4.43 14.04
N GLN A 150 -0.11 -3.52 13.32
CA GLN A 150 -1.57 -3.54 13.09
C GLN A 150 -2.40 -3.39 14.39
N PRO A 151 -2.23 -2.27 15.12
CA PRO A 151 -2.78 -2.10 16.46
C PRO A 151 -4.31 -2.11 16.46
N THR A 152 -4.93 -1.66 15.35
CA THR A 152 -6.39 -1.72 15.17
C THR A 152 -6.91 -3.14 15.16
N ASN A 153 -6.21 -4.07 14.49
CA ASN A 153 -6.60 -5.48 14.41
C ASN A 153 -6.32 -6.23 15.72
N ILE A 154 -5.25 -5.86 16.42
CA ILE A 154 -4.99 -6.37 17.77
C ILE A 154 -6.10 -5.92 18.72
N PHE A 155 -6.47 -4.63 18.67
CA PHE A 155 -7.51 -4.08 19.53
C PHE A 155 -8.88 -4.72 19.30
N THR A 156 -9.32 -4.87 18.05
CA THR A 156 -10.59 -5.52 17.71
C THR A 156 -10.63 -6.96 18.20
N HIS A 157 -9.54 -7.71 18.03
CA HIS A 157 -9.45 -9.09 18.52
C HIS A 157 -9.49 -9.20 20.04
N LEU A 158 -8.76 -8.33 20.76
CA LEU A 158 -8.70 -8.38 22.22
C LEU A 158 -9.99 -7.93 22.91
N THR A 159 -10.70 -6.96 22.32
CA THR A 159 -11.89 -6.35 22.92
C THR A 159 -13.19 -6.93 22.40
N GLY A 160 -13.17 -7.62 21.26
CA GLY A 160 -14.36 -8.04 20.54
C GLY A 160 -15.17 -6.86 19.95
N LEU A 161 -14.70 -5.62 20.12
CA LEU A 161 -15.32 -4.44 19.55
C LEU A 161 -14.94 -4.34 18.08
N GLU A 162 -15.89 -4.58 17.20
CA GLU A 162 -15.71 -4.27 15.80
C GLU A 162 -15.60 -2.76 15.63
N ILE A 163 -14.48 -2.29 15.05
CA ILE A 163 -14.41 -0.93 14.55
C ILE A 163 -15.52 -0.84 13.49
N PRO A 164 -16.42 0.15 13.55
CA PRO A 164 -17.52 0.27 12.60
C PRO A 164 -16.96 0.63 11.21
N ALA A 165 -16.42 -0.38 10.53
CA ALA A 165 -16.19 -0.41 9.08
C ALA A 165 -17.58 -0.54 8.45
N GLY A 166 -18.38 0.53 8.55
CA GLY A 166 -19.83 0.52 8.45
C GLY A 166 -20.39 -0.33 7.32
N ASN A 167 -20.64 -1.62 7.59
CA ASN A 167 -21.11 -2.58 6.60
C ASN A 167 -20.50 -2.38 5.19
N MET A 168 -19.19 -2.59 5.01
CA MET A 168 -18.53 -2.60 3.69
C MET A 168 -19.39 -3.26 2.61
N MET A 169 -19.98 -4.42 2.92
CA MET A 169 -20.89 -5.15 2.04
C MET A 169 -22.13 -4.34 1.61
N LYS A 170 -22.69 -3.50 2.49
CA LYS A 170 -23.82 -2.61 2.14
C LYS A 170 -23.39 -1.54 1.15
N SER A 171 -22.18 -0.97 1.28
CA SER A 171 -21.70 0.02 0.32
C SER A 171 -21.46 -0.59 -1.05
N TYR A 172 -20.86 -1.79 -1.13
CA TYR A 172 -20.73 -2.52 -2.40
C TYR A 172 -22.10 -2.92 -2.97
N ALA A 173 -23.01 -3.46 -2.16
CA ALA A 173 -24.36 -3.82 -2.59
C ALA A 173 -25.17 -2.62 -3.11
N ALA A 174 -24.94 -1.41 -2.57
CA ALA A 174 -25.58 -0.19 -3.04
C ALA A 174 -25.05 0.28 -4.42
N MET A 175 -23.84 -0.13 -4.81
CA MET A 175 -23.26 0.17 -6.13
C MET A 175 -23.61 -0.89 -7.18
N THR A 176 -23.87 -2.14 -6.78
CA THR A 176 -24.07 -3.27 -7.69
C THR A 176 -25.11 -3.01 -8.80
N PRO A 177 -26.32 -2.48 -8.54
CA PRO A 177 -27.30 -2.27 -9.61
C PRO A 177 -26.80 -1.28 -10.68
N ALA A 178 -26.03 -0.27 -10.25
CA ALA A 178 -25.46 0.71 -11.16
C ALA A 178 -24.26 0.15 -11.95
N HIS A 179 -23.53 -0.81 -11.38
CA HIS A 179 -22.42 -1.51 -12.04
C HIS A 179 -22.88 -2.52 -13.09
N THR A 180 -24.00 -3.21 -12.83
CA THR A 180 -24.49 -4.29 -13.71
C THR A 180 -25.37 -3.77 -14.84
N ASP A 181 -26.36 -2.94 -14.51
CA ASP A 181 -27.45 -2.57 -15.42
C ASP A 181 -27.60 -1.05 -15.59
N GLY A 182 -26.81 -0.26 -14.86
CA GLY A 182 -26.88 1.19 -14.86
C GLY A 182 -26.24 1.86 -16.07
N THR A 183 -26.65 3.09 -16.35
CA THR A 183 -25.97 3.99 -17.26
C THR A 183 -24.61 4.44 -16.71
N PHE A 184 -23.74 4.95 -17.58
CA PHE A 184 -22.45 5.53 -17.17
C PHE A 184 -22.60 6.55 -16.02
N TRP A 185 -23.60 7.43 -16.08
CA TRP A 185 -23.82 8.46 -15.06
C TRP A 185 -24.37 7.92 -13.75
N GLU A 186 -25.22 6.90 -13.80
CA GLU A 186 -25.71 6.21 -12.60
C GLU A 186 -24.55 5.48 -11.89
N ASN A 187 -23.69 4.79 -12.64
CA ASN A 187 -22.46 4.20 -12.13
C ASN A 187 -21.55 5.25 -11.48
N THR A 188 -21.28 6.35 -12.18
CA THR A 188 -20.43 7.43 -11.64
C THR A 188 -21.00 8.03 -10.36
N MET A 189 -22.30 8.30 -10.31
CA MET A 189 -22.94 8.84 -9.11
C MET A 189 -22.93 7.82 -7.96
N ALA A 190 -23.15 6.54 -8.25
CA ALA A 190 -23.06 5.47 -7.25
C ALA A 190 -21.64 5.38 -6.66
N ASN A 191 -20.61 5.40 -7.51
CA ASN A 191 -19.22 5.34 -7.06
C ASN A 191 -18.81 6.58 -6.26
N LEU A 192 -19.21 7.77 -6.68
CA LEU A 192 -18.90 9.00 -5.92
C LEU A 192 -19.59 9.03 -4.55
N ARG A 193 -20.78 8.42 -4.42
CA ARG A 193 -21.52 8.33 -3.15
C ARG A 193 -20.97 7.26 -2.22
N TRP A 194 -20.68 6.07 -2.76
CA TRP A 194 -20.40 4.88 -1.97
C TRP A 194 -18.98 4.35 -2.10
N GLY A 195 -18.28 4.62 -3.20
CA GLY A 195 -16.96 4.06 -3.50
C GLY A 195 -15.90 4.47 -2.48
N GLN A 196 -15.80 5.77 -2.15
CA GLN A 196 -14.86 6.22 -1.10
C GLN A 196 -15.19 5.64 0.28
N ILE A 197 -16.48 5.48 0.59
CA ILE A 197 -16.94 4.89 1.85
C ILE A 197 -16.54 3.41 1.90
N ALA A 198 -16.87 2.66 0.86
CA ALA A 198 -16.53 1.24 0.72
C ALA A 198 -15.02 1.02 0.82
N ASN A 199 -14.24 1.84 0.10
CA ASN A 199 -12.79 1.78 0.10
C ASN A 199 -12.19 2.08 1.47
N PHE A 200 -12.64 3.15 2.14
CA PHE A 200 -12.16 3.49 3.47
C PHE A 200 -12.49 2.40 4.50
N GLN A 201 -13.70 1.83 4.44
CA GLN A 201 -14.12 0.73 5.29
C GLN A 201 -13.30 -0.54 5.05
N TRP A 202 -13.01 -0.86 3.79
CA TRP A 202 -12.12 -1.97 3.44
C TRP A 202 -10.69 -1.76 3.94
N ASN A 203 -10.16 -0.54 3.84
CA ASN A 203 -8.83 -0.22 4.37
C ASN A 203 -8.75 -0.36 5.89
N ILE A 204 -9.82 -0.04 6.61
CA ILE A 204 -9.92 -0.24 8.05
C ILE A 204 -10.01 -1.74 8.37
N SER A 205 -10.93 -2.48 7.74
CA SER A 205 -11.19 -3.88 8.05
C SER A 205 -10.00 -4.80 7.72
N THR A 206 -9.23 -4.46 6.69
CA THR A 206 -8.04 -5.23 6.30
C THR A 206 -6.76 -4.76 7.00
N GLY A 207 -6.81 -3.70 7.81
CA GLY A 207 -5.62 -3.07 8.40
C GLY A 207 -4.73 -2.30 7.41
N ARG A 208 -5.11 -2.24 6.13
CA ARG A 208 -4.34 -1.54 5.09
C ARG A 208 -4.13 -0.08 5.40
N LEU A 209 -5.05 0.57 6.13
CA LEU A 209 -4.91 1.96 6.54
C LEU A 209 -3.62 2.22 7.32
N THR A 210 -3.35 1.41 8.36
CA THR A 210 -2.13 1.57 9.17
C THR A 210 -0.91 1.06 8.41
N GLN A 211 -1.08 -0.01 7.62
CA GLN A 211 -0.03 -0.58 6.79
C GLN A 211 0.51 0.41 5.76
N LEU A 212 -0.39 1.15 5.08
CA LEU A 212 -0.08 2.14 4.05
C LEU A 212 0.86 3.22 4.60
N LEU A 213 0.45 3.82 5.73
CA LEU A 213 1.23 4.86 6.38
C LEU A 213 2.56 4.30 6.91
N GLY A 214 2.56 3.08 7.47
CA GLY A 214 3.79 2.40 7.88
C GLY A 214 4.79 2.22 6.72
N LEU A 215 4.31 1.82 5.54
CA LEU A 215 5.12 1.67 4.34
C LEU A 215 5.63 3.01 3.79
N PHE A 216 4.81 4.06 3.85
CA PHE A 216 5.25 5.41 3.46
C PHE A 216 6.41 5.88 4.36
N ILE A 217 6.28 5.69 5.67
CA ILE A 217 7.31 6.09 6.64
C ILE A 217 8.56 5.21 6.47
N SER A 218 8.40 3.90 6.25
CA SER A 218 9.53 2.99 6.00
C SER A 218 10.31 3.41 4.73
N GLY A 219 9.61 3.75 3.65
CA GLY A 219 10.21 4.29 2.43
C GLY A 219 11.00 5.58 2.66
N MET A 220 10.42 6.49 3.45
CA MET A 220 11.11 7.72 3.85
C MET A 220 12.37 7.42 4.69
N LEU A 221 12.31 6.46 5.62
CA LEU A 221 13.44 6.06 6.46
C LEU A 221 14.54 5.36 5.66
N LEU A 222 14.19 4.49 4.71
CA LEU A 222 15.14 3.88 3.79
C LEU A 222 15.86 4.93 2.95
N GLY A 223 15.15 5.99 2.55
CA GLY A 223 15.72 7.18 1.94
C GLY A 223 16.73 7.88 2.84
N ARG A 224 16.36 8.17 4.09
CA ARG A 224 17.27 8.79 5.09
C ARG A 224 18.56 8.00 5.29
N HIS A 225 18.45 6.68 5.26
CA HIS A 225 19.58 5.77 5.43
C HIS A 225 20.26 5.38 4.10
N ARG A 226 19.82 5.94 2.97
CA ARG A 226 20.40 5.73 1.65
C ARG A 226 20.48 4.26 1.22
N PHE A 227 19.52 3.43 1.64
CA PHE A 227 19.53 1.97 1.39
C PHE A 227 19.43 1.57 -0.10
N PHE A 228 18.94 2.47 -0.94
CA PHE A 228 18.81 2.26 -2.39
C PHE A 228 20.02 2.77 -3.20
N TYR A 229 21.00 3.38 -2.54
CA TYR A 229 22.27 3.73 -3.16
C TYR A 229 23.27 2.59 -2.98
N ASN A 230 24.18 2.42 -3.95
CA ASN A 230 25.24 1.41 -3.89
C ASN A 230 26.39 1.84 -2.96
N GLU A 231 26.04 2.07 -1.69
CA GLU A 231 26.94 2.53 -0.64
C GLU A 231 26.94 1.48 0.50
N GLY A 232 28.04 1.31 1.22
CA GLY A 232 28.05 0.57 2.49
C GLY A 232 27.51 -0.85 2.44
N ASN A 233 27.70 -1.56 1.32
CA ASN A 233 27.29 -2.95 1.12
C ASN A 233 25.78 -3.20 1.32
N ASN A 234 24.96 -2.22 0.91
CA ASN A 234 23.50 -2.29 1.07
C ASN A 234 22.85 -3.51 0.38
N LEU A 235 23.47 -4.05 -0.68
CA LEU A 235 23.00 -5.29 -1.31
C LEU A 235 22.95 -6.48 -0.33
N LYS A 236 23.97 -6.66 0.51
CA LYS A 236 23.93 -7.71 1.55
C LYS A 236 22.83 -7.45 2.58
N LYS A 237 22.55 -6.18 2.91
CA LYS A 237 21.45 -5.83 3.81
C LYS A 237 20.09 -6.20 3.21
N TRP A 238 19.88 -5.94 1.92
CA TRP A 238 18.70 -6.41 1.21
C TRP A 238 18.59 -7.93 1.21
N GLY A 239 19.71 -8.65 1.06
CA GLY A 239 19.76 -10.11 1.22
C GLY A 239 19.27 -10.57 2.62
N TYR A 240 19.71 -9.92 3.69
CA TYR A 240 19.19 -10.22 5.04
C TYR A 240 17.70 -9.90 5.18
N VAL A 241 17.25 -8.75 4.68
CA VAL A 241 15.82 -8.39 4.69
C VAL A 241 14.99 -9.45 3.96
N PHE A 242 15.47 -9.93 2.82
CA PHE A 242 14.82 -11.00 2.07
C PHE A 242 14.74 -12.30 2.87
N ILE A 243 15.86 -12.78 3.41
CA ILE A 243 15.91 -14.03 4.19
C ILE A 243 14.99 -13.95 5.41
N ILE A 244 15.02 -12.83 6.15
CA ILE A 244 14.17 -12.60 7.31
C ILE A 244 12.69 -12.60 6.88
N SER A 245 12.35 -11.91 5.79
CA SER A 245 10.98 -11.85 5.28
C SER A 245 10.46 -13.21 4.83
N VAL A 246 11.31 -14.03 4.21
CA VAL A 246 11.01 -15.42 3.85
C VAL A 246 10.73 -16.26 5.08
N PHE A 247 11.64 -16.21 6.06
CA PHE A 247 11.52 -16.96 7.30
C PHE A 247 10.22 -16.61 8.04
N PHE A 248 9.95 -15.32 8.26
CA PHE A 248 8.74 -14.89 8.98
C PHE A 248 7.46 -15.17 8.20
N THR A 249 7.45 -15.05 6.88
CA THR A 249 6.28 -15.39 6.06
C THR A 249 5.93 -16.88 6.18
N ILE A 250 6.95 -17.75 6.10
CA ILE A 250 6.78 -19.20 6.26
C ILE A 250 6.33 -19.51 7.70
N ALA A 251 7.00 -18.95 8.71
CA ALA A 251 6.65 -19.17 10.11
C ALA A 251 5.20 -18.74 10.41
N LEU A 252 4.78 -17.53 10.01
CA LEU A 252 3.41 -17.08 10.22
C LEU A 252 2.39 -17.90 9.43
N SER A 253 2.74 -18.47 8.27
CA SER A 253 1.81 -19.30 7.49
C SER A 253 1.35 -20.56 8.24
N PHE A 254 2.20 -21.11 9.11
CA PHE A 254 1.84 -22.23 9.98
C PHE A 254 0.95 -21.79 11.16
N VAL A 255 1.15 -20.59 11.69
CA VAL A 255 0.40 -20.07 12.85
C VAL A 255 -0.96 -19.50 12.44
N VAL A 256 -1.09 -18.94 11.24
CA VAL A 256 -2.33 -18.34 10.72
C VAL A 256 -3.46 -19.36 10.52
N LYS A 257 -3.17 -20.67 10.57
CA LYS A 257 -4.19 -21.73 10.62
C LYS A 257 -4.87 -21.92 11.99
N SER A 258 -4.54 -21.09 12.99
CA SER A 258 -5.10 -21.12 14.36
C SER A 258 -6.15 -20.02 14.61
N SER A 259 -6.71 -19.97 15.83
CA SER A 259 -7.67 -18.95 16.28
C SER A 259 -7.18 -17.49 16.20
N TRP A 260 -5.88 -17.27 15.95
CA TRP A 260 -5.26 -15.95 15.81
C TRP A 260 -5.21 -15.43 14.36
N SER A 261 -5.92 -16.08 13.44
CA SER A 261 -5.81 -15.79 12.01
C SER A 261 -6.08 -14.32 11.67
N ASP A 262 -7.04 -13.66 12.34
CA ASP A 262 -7.46 -12.30 12.00
C ASP A 262 -6.45 -11.23 12.45
N VAL A 263 -5.70 -11.51 13.52
CA VAL A 263 -4.60 -10.64 13.98
C VAL A 263 -3.34 -10.83 13.14
N LEU A 264 -3.05 -12.09 12.80
CA LEU A 264 -1.78 -12.46 12.17
C LEU A 264 -1.79 -12.26 10.65
N LYS A 265 -2.93 -12.36 9.95
CA LYS A 265 -3.00 -12.17 8.49
C LYS A 265 -2.45 -10.80 8.04
N PRO A 266 -2.82 -9.65 8.66
CA PRO A 266 -2.26 -8.35 8.30
C PRO A 266 -0.75 -8.22 8.56
N ILE A 267 -0.26 -8.85 9.64
CA ILE A 267 1.17 -8.88 9.96
C ILE A 267 1.92 -9.74 8.94
N GLN A 268 1.39 -10.93 8.61
CA GLN A 268 1.92 -11.81 7.57
C GLN A 268 1.98 -11.09 6.22
N SER A 269 0.92 -10.38 5.86
CA SER A 269 0.82 -9.57 4.64
C SER A 269 1.97 -8.57 4.55
N THR A 270 2.36 -7.93 5.66
CA THR A 270 3.52 -7.03 5.70
C THR A 270 4.83 -7.76 5.38
N PHE A 271 5.06 -8.95 5.93
CA PHE A 271 6.25 -9.74 5.61
C PHE A 271 6.25 -10.25 4.17
N ILE A 272 5.08 -10.67 3.65
CA ILE A 272 4.91 -11.06 2.24
C ILE A 272 5.29 -9.90 1.33
N MET A 273 4.86 -8.68 1.67
CA MET A 273 5.23 -7.47 0.96
C MET A 273 6.72 -7.20 1.05
N MET A 274 7.41 -7.49 2.15
CA MET A 274 8.85 -7.22 2.29
C MET A 274 9.76 -8.20 1.53
N MET A 275 9.23 -9.29 0.97
CA MET A 275 9.98 -10.23 0.12
C MET A 275 10.43 -9.64 -1.25
N ILE A 276 10.54 -8.32 -1.38
CA ILE A 276 10.91 -7.63 -2.62
C ILE A 276 12.44 -7.60 -2.73
N VAL A 277 12.98 -8.49 -3.56
CA VAL A 277 14.02 -8.30 -4.59
C VAL A 277 14.70 -9.66 -4.82
N PRO A 278 14.64 -10.21 -6.06
CA PRO A 278 15.64 -11.12 -6.57
C PRO A 278 16.71 -10.34 -7.37
N SER A 279 17.98 -10.65 -7.13
CA SER A 279 19.00 -10.71 -8.19
C SER A 279 20.21 -11.51 -7.70
N VAL A 280 20.25 -12.76 -8.14
CA VAL A 280 21.45 -13.29 -8.82
C VAL A 280 21.00 -13.60 -10.23
#